data_AF-E8MYK9-F1
#
_entry.id   AF-E8MYK9-F1
#
_cell.length_a   1.000
_cell.length_b   1.000
_cell.length_c   1.000
_cell.angle_alpha   90.00
_cell.angle_beta   90.00
_cell.angle_gamma   90.00
#
_symmetry.space_group_name_H-M   'P 1'
#
loop_
_entity.id
_entity.type
_entity.pdbx_description
1 polymer ?
#
loop_
_entity_poly.entity_id
_entity_poly.type
_entity_poly.pdbx_seq_one_letter_code
_entity_poly.pdbx_strand_id
1 'polypeptide(L)'
;MRRFLKLLSGIIIVLLIGGLVSLAVPPVRERVFWHADQWRIRLQYALRPPEKEVFIPQEQPRLTPTALNTEDGAAPEPSATPLPTATLQPEVALDTPVPTPTPRVLPASVRLDGVKYFDQHGLWNYCAPANLAMALSFWGWNGDRTDVGKWVKPFEKDKNVMPYELADYVREQTQLSVIQRYGGTLETLKTLISGGFPVLIEKGAYMTDLSGKVSWMGHYAVVNGYDDAKGEFLTQDSYYEANYPIPYQELESQWRSFNFVFLVIYPPERENEVLELLGPLADEEQALRQALARASDELYRLDGIDQFFAWFNRGTSMVGLKDFLGASAAYDEAFRLYPSLPETRRPWRMLWYQTGPYFAYYYTGRYADLQSLATQTIESASEPYLEESFYWRAKAREALGDTEGAIQDLKTSLQYHPNFSPSVAALQNLGVMP
;
A
#
# COMPACT_ATOMS: atom_id res chain seq x y z
N MET A 1 -14.17 -37.47 47.86
CA MET A 1 -13.57 -38.12 46.67
C MET A 1 -14.59 -38.54 45.60
N ARG A 2 -15.57 -39.44 45.87
CA ARG A 2 -16.56 -39.89 44.86
C ARG A 2 -17.45 -38.80 44.25
N ARG A 3 -17.89 -37.79 45.03
CA ARG A 3 -18.68 -36.66 44.51
C ARG A 3 -17.85 -35.74 43.59
N PHE A 4 -16.58 -35.53 43.93
CA PHE A 4 -15.63 -34.76 43.13
C PHE A 4 -15.34 -35.43 41.78
N LEU A 5 -15.11 -36.75 41.77
CA LEU A 5 -14.95 -37.51 40.52
C LEU A 5 -16.20 -37.44 39.63
N LYS A 6 -17.41 -37.57 40.19
CA LYS A 6 -18.65 -37.44 39.40
C LYS A 6 -18.83 -36.04 38.81
N LEU A 7 -18.46 -35.00 39.57
CA LEU A 7 -18.49 -33.61 39.08
C LEU A 7 -17.50 -33.42 37.93
N LEU A 8 -16.27 -33.93 38.09
CA LEU A 8 -15.22 -33.86 37.07
C LEU A 8 -15.60 -34.62 35.80
N SER A 9 -16.14 -35.84 35.93
CA SER A 9 -16.64 -36.63 34.80
C SER A 9 -17.81 -35.93 34.08
N GLY A 10 -18.72 -35.30 34.82
CA GLY A 10 -19.81 -34.51 34.24
C GLY A 10 -19.29 -33.32 33.42
N ILE A 11 -18.29 -32.59 33.94
CA ILE A 11 -17.65 -31.47 33.23
C ILE A 11 -16.96 -31.97 31.95
N ILE A 12 -16.22 -33.07 32.02
CA ILE A 12 -15.52 -33.65 30.85
C ILE A 12 -16.53 -34.07 29.77
N ILE A 13 -17.65 -34.70 30.14
CA ILE A 13 -18.70 -35.08 29.19
C ILE A 13 -19.32 -33.85 28.54
N VAL A 14 -19.60 -32.80 29.31
CA VAL A 14 -20.15 -31.54 28.76
C VAL A 14 -19.16 -30.87 27.82
N LEU A 15 -17.86 -30.86 28.14
CA LEU A 15 -16.81 -30.33 27.25
C LEU A 15 -16.66 -31.17 25.97
N LEU A 16 -16.73 -32.50 26.06
CA LEU A 16 -16.69 -33.39 24.89
C LEU A 16 -17.92 -33.22 24.00
N ILE A 17 -19.12 -33.14 24.57
CA ILE A 17 -20.35 -32.88 23.82
C ILE A 17 -20.29 -31.47 23.20
N GLY A 18 -19.85 -30.45 23.94
CA GLY A 18 -19.64 -29.11 23.41
C GLY A 18 -18.61 -29.07 22.27
N GLY A 19 -17.54 -29.84 22.38
CA GLY A 19 -16.54 -30.03 21.31
C GLY A 19 -17.12 -30.71 20.07
N LEU A 20 -17.91 -31.77 20.24
CA LEU A 20 -18.56 -32.46 19.12
C LEU A 20 -19.63 -31.59 18.45
N VAL A 21 -20.45 -30.87 19.23
CA VAL A 21 -21.46 -29.94 18.70
C VAL A 21 -20.81 -28.79 17.95
N SER A 22 -19.70 -28.24 18.48
CA SER A 22 -18.97 -27.17 17.79
C SER A 22 -18.34 -27.62 16.49
N LEU A 23 -17.93 -28.88 16.34
CA LEU A 23 -17.41 -29.41 15.06
C LEU A 23 -18.52 -29.77 14.06
N ALA A 24 -19.70 -30.18 14.56
CA ALA A 24 -20.81 -30.65 13.73
C ALA A 24 -21.66 -29.53 13.12
N VAL A 25 -21.72 -28.36 13.76
CA VAL A 25 -22.53 -27.21 13.30
C VAL A 25 -21.62 -26.17 12.63
N PRO A 26 -21.64 -26.01 11.28
CA PRO A 26 -20.67 -25.17 10.59
C PRO A 26 -20.57 -23.72 11.10
N PRO A 27 -21.67 -23.00 11.38
CA PRO A 27 -21.60 -21.66 11.97
C PRO A 27 -20.95 -21.61 13.36
N VAL A 28 -21.09 -22.68 14.16
CA VAL A 28 -20.44 -22.77 15.48
C VAL A 28 -18.97 -23.10 15.31
N ARG A 29 -18.63 -24.00 14.38
CA ARG A 29 -17.26 -24.38 14.04
C ARG A 29 -16.44 -23.17 13.59
N GLU A 30 -16.99 -22.37 12.69
CA GLU A 30 -16.35 -21.16 12.18
C GLU A 30 -16.08 -20.16 13.29
N ARG A 31 -17.06 -19.93 14.20
CA ARG A 31 -16.85 -19.05 15.36
C ARG A 31 -15.79 -19.60 16.31
N VAL A 32 -15.78 -20.90 16.57
CA VAL A 32 -14.78 -21.53 17.45
C VAL A 32 -13.39 -21.42 16.86
N PHE A 33 -13.23 -21.72 15.56
CA PHE A 33 -11.94 -21.56 14.88
C PHE A 33 -11.50 -20.09 14.80
N TRP A 34 -12.44 -19.16 14.56
CA TRP A 34 -12.16 -17.74 14.60
C TRP A 34 -11.59 -17.33 15.96
N HIS A 35 -12.28 -17.67 17.05
CA HIS A 35 -11.79 -17.37 18.39
C HIS A 35 -10.46 -18.06 18.70
N ALA A 36 -10.30 -19.33 18.30
CA ALA A 36 -9.05 -20.07 18.51
C ALA A 36 -7.87 -19.42 17.79
N ASP A 37 -8.07 -18.95 16.55
CA ASP A 37 -7.06 -18.23 15.79
C ASP A 37 -6.72 -16.87 16.40
N GLN A 38 -7.73 -16.12 16.85
CA GLN A 38 -7.52 -14.88 17.62
C GLN A 38 -6.69 -15.13 18.88
N TRP A 39 -6.97 -16.20 19.63
CA TRP A 39 -6.17 -16.58 20.80
C TRP A 39 -4.74 -16.96 20.42
N ARG A 40 -4.54 -17.67 19.31
CA ARG A 40 -3.22 -18.02 18.77
C ARG A 40 -2.43 -16.77 18.41
N ILE A 41 -3.02 -15.82 17.68
CA ILE A 41 -2.41 -14.55 17.29
C ILE A 41 -2.05 -13.73 18.55
N ARG A 42 -2.98 -13.61 19.50
CA ARG A 42 -2.73 -12.93 20.78
C ARG A 42 -1.56 -13.52 21.54
N LEU A 43 -1.49 -14.86 21.63
CA LEU A 43 -0.39 -15.54 22.31
C LEU A 43 0.93 -15.32 21.56
N GLN A 44 0.93 -15.43 20.23
CA GLN A 44 2.12 -15.19 19.41
C GLN A 44 2.65 -13.76 19.62
N TYR A 45 1.79 -12.73 19.52
CA TYR A 45 2.20 -11.34 19.69
C TYR A 45 2.46 -10.95 21.15
N ALA A 46 1.94 -11.69 22.13
CA ALA A 46 2.34 -11.52 23.52
C ALA A 46 3.77 -12.04 23.76
N LEU A 47 4.16 -13.14 23.09
CA LEU A 47 5.49 -13.74 23.22
C LEU A 47 6.55 -13.06 22.35
N ARG A 48 6.16 -12.61 21.16
CA ARG A 48 6.99 -11.93 20.16
C ARG A 48 6.25 -10.70 19.63
N PRO A 49 6.25 -9.60 20.40
CA PRO A 49 5.58 -8.36 20.00
C PRO A 49 6.28 -7.76 18.77
N PRO A 50 5.64 -7.72 17.59
CA PRO A 50 6.26 -7.20 16.37
C PRO A 50 6.66 -5.72 16.50
N GLU A 51 5.97 -4.96 17.35
CA GLU A 51 6.30 -3.56 17.64
C GLU A 51 7.69 -3.37 18.29
N LYS A 52 8.28 -4.43 18.87
CA LYS A 52 9.61 -4.37 19.49
C LYS A 52 10.75 -4.68 18.54
N GLU A 53 10.45 -5.31 17.40
CA GLU A 53 11.45 -5.63 16.40
C GLU A 53 12.02 -4.35 15.79
N VAL A 54 13.33 -4.31 15.64
CA VAL A 54 14.06 -3.17 15.08
C VAL A 54 14.98 -3.68 13.99
N PHE A 55 14.87 -3.09 12.80
CA PHE A 55 15.83 -3.28 11.73
C PHE A 55 16.97 -2.26 11.88
N ILE A 56 18.22 -2.70 11.78
CA ILE A 56 19.39 -1.84 11.77
C ILE A 56 20.19 -2.13 10.49
N PRO A 57 20.12 -1.25 9.49
CA PRO A 57 20.88 -1.43 8.26
C PRO A 57 22.41 -1.45 8.54
N GLN A 58 23.14 -2.39 7.94
CA GLN A 58 24.58 -2.62 8.18
C GLN A 58 25.46 -2.36 6.97
N GLU A 59 24.95 -2.61 5.76
CA GLU A 59 25.75 -2.51 4.54
C GLU A 59 25.82 -1.06 4.05
N GLN A 60 26.96 -0.69 3.47
CA GLN A 60 27.11 0.56 2.75
C GLN A 60 26.71 0.34 1.29
N PRO A 61 26.04 1.31 0.64
CA PRO A 61 25.61 1.17 -0.74
C PRO A 61 26.80 1.00 -1.68
N ARG A 62 26.67 0.08 -2.63
CA ARG A 62 27.60 -0.14 -3.74
C ARG A 62 26.81 0.00 -5.02
N LEU A 63 27.18 0.94 -5.90
CA LEU A 63 26.53 1.07 -7.20
C LEU A 63 26.75 -0.22 -7.99
N THR A 64 25.68 -0.99 -8.18
CA THR A 64 25.72 -2.21 -8.99
C THR A 64 25.47 -1.87 -10.45
N PRO A 65 26.11 -2.55 -11.43
CA PRO A 65 25.81 -2.35 -12.85
C PRO A 65 24.32 -2.57 -13.18
N THR A 66 23.64 -3.42 -12.41
CA THR A 66 22.20 -3.70 -12.53
C THR A 66 21.33 -2.45 -12.31
N ALA A 67 21.77 -1.48 -11.50
CA ALA A 67 21.05 -0.22 -11.30
C ALA A 67 20.96 0.65 -12.57
N LEU A 68 21.81 0.41 -13.57
CA LEU A 68 21.84 1.17 -14.83
C LEU A 68 20.98 0.55 -15.96
N ASN A 69 20.53 -0.71 -15.82
CA ASN A 69 19.90 -1.49 -16.88
C ASN A 69 18.52 -2.08 -16.50
N THR A 70 17.72 -1.40 -15.67
CA THR A 70 16.37 -1.88 -15.33
C THR A 70 15.34 -1.50 -16.39
N GLU A 71 15.39 -2.24 -17.50
CA GLU A 71 14.20 -2.62 -18.28
C GLU A 71 13.82 -4.05 -17.85
N ASP A 72 13.13 -4.18 -16.72
CA ASP A 72 12.40 -5.40 -16.41
C ASP A 72 10.93 -5.00 -16.24
N GLY A 73 10.12 -5.23 -17.29
CA GLY A 73 8.66 -5.29 -17.19
C GLY A 73 7.80 -4.34 -18.04
N ALA A 74 8.13 -4.10 -19.32
CA ALA A 74 7.24 -3.87 -20.48
C ALA A 74 7.97 -3.02 -21.53
N ALA A 75 8.37 -3.65 -22.64
CA ALA A 75 9.00 -2.94 -23.75
C ALA A 75 8.00 -1.98 -24.42
N PRO A 76 8.28 -0.67 -24.54
CA PRO A 76 7.71 0.11 -25.63
C PRO A 76 8.48 -0.22 -26.92
N GLU A 77 7.75 -0.41 -28.01
CA GLU A 77 8.30 -0.67 -29.34
C GLU A 77 9.41 0.34 -29.73
N PRO A 78 10.42 -0.07 -30.53
CA PRO A 78 11.50 0.82 -30.93
C PRO A 78 10.97 1.94 -31.82
N SER A 79 10.87 3.14 -31.25
CA SER A 79 10.66 4.38 -32.01
C SER A 79 11.90 4.72 -32.84
N ALA A 80 11.66 5.18 -34.06
CA ALA A 80 12.65 5.31 -35.13
C ALA A 80 13.86 6.17 -34.76
N THR A 81 15.02 5.77 -35.28
CA THR A 81 16.32 6.44 -35.21
C THR A 81 16.23 7.93 -35.55
N PRO A 82 16.72 8.85 -34.71
CA PRO A 82 16.82 10.25 -35.10
C PRO A 82 17.96 10.43 -36.12
N LEU A 83 17.66 11.13 -37.22
CA LEU A 83 18.65 11.67 -38.15
C LEU A 83 19.49 12.76 -37.47
N PRO A 84 20.75 12.99 -37.90
CA PRO A 84 21.66 13.90 -37.23
C PRO A 84 21.14 15.35 -37.26
N THR A 85 21.02 15.93 -36.06
CA THR A 85 20.63 17.31 -35.79
C THR A 85 21.58 18.30 -36.47
N ALA A 86 21.02 19.22 -37.26
CA ALA A 86 21.71 20.38 -37.78
C ALA A 86 22.09 21.33 -36.62
N THR A 87 23.30 21.86 -36.66
CA THR A 87 23.86 22.80 -35.69
C THR A 87 22.95 24.02 -35.52
N LEU A 88 22.40 24.21 -34.31
CA LEU A 88 21.55 25.36 -33.98
C LEU A 88 22.38 26.65 -33.95
N GLN A 89 21.90 27.67 -34.67
CA GLN A 89 22.29 29.07 -34.46
C GLN A 89 21.69 29.59 -33.15
N PRO A 90 22.29 30.62 -32.51
CA PRO A 90 21.75 31.20 -31.29
C PRO A 90 20.40 31.87 -31.57
N GLU A 91 19.34 31.34 -30.97
CA GLU A 91 18.00 31.91 -31.05
C GLU A 91 17.88 33.10 -30.09
N VAL A 92 17.38 34.22 -30.60
CA VAL A 92 17.15 35.45 -29.84
C VAL A 92 15.99 35.18 -28.87
N ALA A 93 16.25 35.30 -27.57
CA ALA A 93 15.21 35.18 -26.55
C ALA A 93 14.12 36.25 -26.77
N LEU A 94 12.93 35.82 -27.20
CA LEU A 94 11.72 36.63 -27.08
C LEU A 94 11.13 36.41 -25.68
N ASP A 95 11.24 37.42 -24.83
CA ASP A 95 10.51 37.53 -23.56
C ASP A 95 9.01 37.62 -23.84
N THR A 96 8.37 36.47 -24.07
CA THR A 96 6.91 36.38 -24.10
C THR A 96 6.46 35.99 -22.69
N PRO A 97 5.72 36.83 -21.96
CA PRO A 97 5.22 36.48 -20.65
C PRO A 97 4.29 35.27 -20.78
N VAL A 98 4.69 34.14 -20.18
CA VAL A 98 3.82 32.96 -20.06
C VAL A 98 2.63 33.38 -19.19
N PRO A 99 1.37 33.27 -19.66
CA PRO A 99 0.23 33.61 -18.85
C PRO A 99 0.22 32.74 -17.59
N THR A 100 0.32 33.39 -16.42
CA THR A 100 0.14 32.71 -15.14
C THR A 100 -1.32 32.26 -15.03
N PRO A 101 -1.61 30.96 -14.80
CA PRO A 101 -2.99 30.50 -14.68
C PRO A 101 -3.69 31.26 -13.54
N THR A 102 -4.88 31.77 -13.83
CA THR A 102 -5.71 32.41 -12.81
C THR A 102 -6.14 31.35 -11.80
N PRO A 103 -5.98 31.55 -10.48
CA PRO A 103 -6.39 30.56 -9.48
C PRO A 103 -7.86 30.20 -9.65
N ARG A 104 -8.17 28.91 -9.82
CA ARG A 104 -9.55 28.43 -9.83
C ARG A 104 -10.15 28.65 -8.45
N VAL A 105 -11.22 29.44 -8.37
CA VAL A 105 -11.97 29.60 -7.11
C VAL A 105 -12.79 28.33 -6.91
N LEU A 106 -12.41 27.53 -5.91
CA LEU A 106 -13.17 26.34 -5.53
C LEU A 106 -14.42 26.71 -4.71
N PRO A 107 -15.53 25.97 -4.84
CA PRO A 107 -16.67 26.11 -3.94
C PRO A 107 -16.24 25.87 -2.48
N ALA A 108 -16.91 26.52 -1.52
CA ALA A 108 -16.60 26.32 -0.09
C ALA A 108 -16.99 24.93 0.43
N SER A 109 -17.89 24.23 -0.26
CA SER A 109 -18.25 22.85 0.03
C SER A 109 -18.77 22.16 -1.23
N VAL A 110 -18.41 20.89 -1.38
CA VAL A 110 -18.87 20.01 -2.46
C VAL A 110 -19.17 18.64 -1.85
N ARG A 111 -20.25 18.00 -2.31
CA ARG A 111 -20.57 16.61 -1.99
C ARG A 111 -20.99 15.91 -3.28
N LEU A 112 -20.29 14.84 -3.62
CA LEU A 112 -20.63 13.96 -4.73
C LEU A 112 -21.46 12.80 -4.19
N ASP A 113 -22.75 12.83 -4.48
CA ASP A 113 -23.66 11.72 -4.20
C ASP A 113 -23.56 10.63 -5.29
N GLY A 114 -24.01 9.42 -5.00
CA GLY A 114 -24.05 8.31 -5.96
C GLY A 114 -23.05 7.18 -5.71
N VAL A 115 -22.16 7.33 -4.72
CA VAL A 115 -21.34 6.21 -4.26
C VAL A 115 -22.21 5.21 -3.50
N LYS A 116 -22.26 3.95 -3.96
CA LYS A 116 -22.86 2.84 -3.22
C LYS A 116 -21.89 2.39 -2.15
N TYR A 117 -22.34 2.36 -0.89
CA TYR A 117 -21.50 1.97 0.23
C TYR A 117 -21.28 0.45 0.31
N PHE A 118 -20.04 0.06 0.58
CA PHE A 118 -19.64 -1.31 0.91
C PHE A 118 -18.70 -1.28 2.12
N ASP A 119 -19.08 -1.94 3.21
CA ASP A 119 -18.16 -2.17 4.33
C ASP A 119 -17.09 -3.21 3.96
N GLN A 120 -16.18 -3.55 4.88
CA GLN A 120 -15.27 -4.71 4.78
C GLN A 120 -15.63 -5.84 5.75
N HIS A 121 -16.65 -5.66 6.59
CA HIS A 121 -17.02 -6.58 7.66
C HIS A 121 -17.42 -7.95 7.13
N GLY A 122 -16.97 -8.99 7.84
CA GLY A 122 -17.17 -10.38 7.46
C GLY A 122 -16.15 -10.91 6.46
N LEU A 123 -15.22 -10.08 5.97
CA LEU A 123 -14.15 -10.46 5.04
C LEU A 123 -12.79 -9.98 5.55
N TRP A 124 -11.74 -10.77 5.35
CA TRP A 124 -10.41 -10.51 5.90
C TRP A 124 -9.58 -9.59 5.01
N ASN A 125 -9.07 -8.47 5.56
CA ASN A 125 -8.25 -7.49 4.84
C ASN A 125 -8.90 -7.00 3.54
N TYR A 126 -10.21 -6.74 3.58
CA TYR A 126 -11.01 -6.38 2.40
C TYR A 126 -11.16 -4.87 2.18
N CYS A 127 -10.34 -4.04 2.85
CA CYS A 127 -10.42 -2.58 2.72
C CYS A 127 -10.20 -2.13 1.27
N ALA A 128 -9.17 -2.65 0.60
CA ALA A 128 -8.85 -2.28 -0.77
C ALA A 128 -9.94 -2.70 -1.78
N PRO A 129 -10.40 -3.98 -1.82
CA PRO A 129 -11.53 -4.35 -2.67
C PRO A 129 -12.82 -3.57 -2.41
N ALA A 130 -13.15 -3.32 -1.13
CA ALA A 130 -14.36 -2.61 -0.77
C ALA A 130 -14.32 -1.15 -1.21
N ASN A 131 -13.21 -0.44 -0.97
CA ASN A 131 -13.07 0.95 -1.40
C ASN A 131 -12.98 1.10 -2.91
N LEU A 132 -12.32 0.18 -3.62
CA LEU A 132 -12.34 0.20 -5.08
C LEU A 132 -13.76 -0.02 -5.63
N ALA A 133 -14.51 -0.98 -5.08
CA ALA A 133 -15.92 -1.18 -5.45
C ALA A 133 -16.78 0.07 -5.18
N MET A 134 -16.55 0.77 -4.07
CA MET A 134 -17.21 2.06 -3.80
C MET A 134 -16.84 3.10 -4.86
N ALA A 135 -15.55 3.28 -5.17
CA ALA A 135 -15.11 4.23 -6.18
C ALA A 135 -15.68 3.93 -7.58
N LEU A 136 -15.72 2.66 -7.98
CA LEU A 136 -16.30 2.20 -9.25
C LEU A 136 -17.81 2.41 -9.31
N SER A 137 -18.52 2.22 -8.20
CA SER A 137 -19.99 2.36 -8.15
C SER A 137 -20.48 3.76 -8.51
N PHE A 138 -19.66 4.79 -8.25
CA PHE A 138 -19.95 6.17 -8.64
C PHE A 138 -20.13 6.32 -10.15
N TRP A 139 -19.42 5.51 -10.94
CA TRP A 139 -19.46 5.50 -12.40
C TRP A 139 -20.44 4.47 -12.97
N GLY A 140 -21.37 3.95 -12.15
CA GLY A 140 -22.40 3.00 -12.60
C GLY A 140 -21.89 1.57 -12.81
N TRP A 141 -20.71 1.23 -12.30
CA TRP A 141 -20.23 -0.15 -12.28
C TRP A 141 -21.13 -1.01 -11.36
N ASN A 142 -21.54 -2.20 -11.84
CA ASN A 142 -22.63 -2.98 -11.26
C ASN A 142 -22.20 -4.14 -10.34
N GLY A 143 -20.91 -4.28 -10.02
CA GLY A 143 -20.42 -5.36 -9.13
C GLY A 143 -20.40 -4.97 -7.64
N ASP A 144 -19.70 -5.78 -6.85
CA ASP A 144 -19.42 -5.50 -5.45
C ASP A 144 -17.97 -5.81 -5.01
N ARG A 145 -17.67 -5.56 -3.73
CA ARG A 145 -16.36 -5.80 -3.11
C ARG A 145 -15.79 -7.20 -3.37
N THR A 146 -16.63 -8.23 -3.53
CA THR A 146 -16.20 -9.61 -3.77
C THR A 146 -15.83 -9.87 -5.22
N ASP A 147 -16.43 -9.15 -6.17
CA ASP A 147 -16.03 -9.22 -7.58
C ASP A 147 -14.66 -8.59 -7.80
N VAL A 148 -14.38 -7.49 -7.08
CA VAL A 148 -13.03 -6.92 -7.02
C VAL A 148 -12.08 -7.89 -6.32
N GLY A 149 -12.45 -8.37 -5.13
CA GLY A 149 -11.60 -9.18 -4.27
C GLY A 149 -11.13 -10.50 -4.90
N LYS A 150 -11.95 -11.14 -5.74
CA LYS A 150 -11.53 -12.36 -6.48
C LYS A 150 -10.30 -12.14 -7.37
N TRP A 151 -10.08 -10.90 -7.83
CA TRP A 151 -9.01 -10.56 -8.75
C TRP A 151 -7.82 -9.93 -8.03
N VAL A 152 -8.05 -8.86 -7.27
CA VAL A 152 -6.96 -8.11 -6.59
C VAL A 152 -6.45 -8.82 -5.34
N LYS A 153 -7.18 -9.83 -4.84
CA LYS A 153 -6.88 -10.55 -3.60
C LYS A 153 -7.18 -12.04 -3.79
N PRO A 154 -6.49 -12.72 -4.74
CA PRO A 154 -6.82 -14.08 -5.14
C PRO A 154 -6.66 -15.09 -3.99
N PHE A 155 -5.93 -14.73 -2.94
CA PHE A 155 -5.81 -15.49 -1.72
C PHE A 155 -6.49 -14.82 -0.53
N GLU A 156 -7.42 -15.54 0.10
CA GLU A 156 -8.32 -14.99 1.12
C GLU A 156 -7.59 -14.40 2.34
N LYS A 157 -6.38 -14.89 2.65
CA LYS A 157 -5.62 -14.43 3.81
C LYS A 157 -4.48 -13.46 3.50
N ASP A 158 -4.33 -13.08 2.23
CA ASP A 158 -3.45 -11.99 1.82
C ASP A 158 -3.67 -10.76 2.72
N LYS A 159 -2.56 -10.12 3.12
CA LYS A 159 -2.53 -9.03 4.10
C LYS A 159 -2.69 -7.67 3.46
N ASN A 160 -2.42 -7.53 2.17
CA ASN A 160 -2.45 -6.23 1.49
C ASN A 160 -2.92 -6.34 0.04
N VAL A 161 -3.35 -5.22 -0.54
CA VAL A 161 -3.45 -5.04 -1.98
C VAL A 161 -2.82 -3.70 -2.28
N MET A 162 -1.86 -3.68 -3.19
CA MET A 162 -1.10 -2.50 -3.55
C MET A 162 -1.92 -1.55 -4.44
N PRO A 163 -1.66 -0.23 -4.40
CA PRO A 163 -2.37 0.73 -5.24
C PRO A 163 -2.33 0.43 -6.74
N TYR A 164 -1.20 -0.11 -7.23
CA TYR A 164 -1.06 -0.45 -8.65
C TYR A 164 -1.97 -1.61 -9.04
N GLU A 165 -2.21 -2.58 -8.16
CA GLU A 165 -3.14 -3.70 -8.42
C GLU A 165 -4.58 -3.18 -8.53
N LEU A 166 -4.95 -2.19 -7.73
CA LEU A 166 -6.25 -1.52 -7.87
C LEU A 166 -6.36 -0.78 -9.20
N ALA A 167 -5.29 -0.12 -9.63
CA ALA A 167 -5.25 0.56 -10.93
C ALA A 167 -5.34 -0.45 -12.09
N ASP A 168 -4.65 -1.59 -12.00
CA ASP A 168 -4.67 -2.64 -13.01
C ASP A 168 -6.04 -3.31 -13.10
N TYR A 169 -6.73 -3.52 -11.96
CA TYR A 169 -8.12 -3.95 -11.99
C TYR A 169 -9.00 -2.98 -12.79
N VAL A 170 -8.85 -1.66 -12.58
CA VAL A 170 -9.64 -0.68 -13.34
C VAL A 170 -9.34 -0.80 -14.84
N ARG A 171 -8.06 -0.86 -15.22
CA ARG A 171 -7.64 -0.92 -16.64
C ARG A 171 -8.08 -2.21 -17.32
N GLU A 172 -8.03 -3.34 -16.63
CA GLU A 172 -8.22 -4.65 -17.24
C GLU A 172 -9.64 -5.20 -17.09
N GLN A 173 -10.35 -4.84 -16.01
CA GLN A 173 -11.64 -5.43 -15.65
C GLN A 173 -12.81 -4.45 -15.82
N THR A 174 -12.57 -3.22 -16.28
CA THR A 174 -13.61 -2.21 -16.48
C THR A 174 -13.44 -1.45 -17.81
N GLN A 175 -14.38 -0.56 -18.11
CA GLN A 175 -14.30 0.38 -19.26
C GLN A 175 -13.84 1.78 -18.82
N LEU A 176 -13.35 1.92 -17.60
CA LEU A 176 -12.91 3.18 -17.01
C LEU A 176 -11.40 3.33 -17.13
N SER A 177 -10.95 4.59 -17.10
CA SER A 177 -9.55 4.96 -16.97
C SER A 177 -9.19 5.24 -15.52
N VAL A 178 -7.89 5.15 -15.20
CA VAL A 178 -7.37 5.47 -13.87
C VAL A 178 -6.01 6.15 -13.95
N ILE A 179 -5.82 7.19 -13.14
CA ILE A 179 -4.53 7.82 -12.89
C ILE A 179 -4.17 7.61 -11.42
N GLN A 180 -3.03 6.98 -11.17
CA GLN A 180 -2.41 6.87 -9.85
C GLN A 180 -1.24 7.86 -9.76
N ARG A 181 -1.18 8.65 -8.69
CA ARG A 181 -0.08 9.60 -8.44
C ARG A 181 0.26 9.66 -6.95
N TYR A 182 1.46 10.17 -6.67
CA TYR A 182 1.93 10.52 -5.34
C TYR A 182 1.96 12.04 -5.17
N GLY A 183 2.13 12.50 -3.93
CA GLY A 183 2.29 13.93 -3.64
C GLY A 183 1.00 14.74 -3.71
N GLY A 184 -0.16 14.10 -3.61
CA GLY A 184 -1.43 14.80 -3.52
C GLY A 184 -1.47 15.76 -2.32
N THR A 185 -2.30 16.80 -2.45
CA THR A 185 -2.57 17.79 -1.40
C THR A 185 -4.05 17.84 -1.09
N LEU A 186 -4.44 18.49 0.02
CA LEU A 186 -5.87 18.74 0.27
C LEU A 186 -6.50 19.53 -0.88
N GLU A 187 -5.75 20.46 -1.47
CA GLU A 187 -6.19 21.21 -2.65
C GLU A 187 -6.35 20.33 -3.89
N THR A 188 -5.49 19.33 -4.06
CA THR A 188 -5.64 18.32 -5.13
C THR A 188 -6.96 17.58 -4.98
N LEU A 189 -7.25 17.09 -3.77
CA LEU A 189 -8.51 16.40 -3.48
C LEU A 189 -9.72 17.31 -3.72
N LYS A 190 -9.71 18.54 -3.21
CA LYS A 190 -10.81 19.51 -3.42
C LYS A 190 -11.02 19.87 -4.88
N THR A 191 -9.93 20.02 -5.64
CA THR A 191 -9.97 20.34 -7.07
C THR A 191 -10.62 19.21 -7.86
N LEU A 192 -10.20 17.96 -7.62
CA LEU A 192 -10.78 16.78 -8.27
C LEU A 192 -12.25 16.58 -7.89
N ILE A 193 -12.58 16.69 -6.60
CA ILE A 193 -13.95 16.55 -6.09
C ILE A 193 -14.85 17.64 -6.67
N SER A 194 -14.38 18.89 -6.76
CA SER A 194 -15.10 19.99 -7.40
C SER A 194 -15.33 19.76 -8.89
N GLY A 195 -14.43 19.03 -9.54
CA GLY A 195 -14.59 18.54 -10.92
C GLY A 195 -15.53 17.35 -11.05
N GLY A 196 -16.11 16.85 -9.95
CA GLY A 196 -17.00 15.68 -9.99
C GLY A 196 -16.26 14.34 -10.07
N PHE A 197 -15.03 14.27 -9.54
CA PHE A 197 -14.24 13.05 -9.47
C PHE A 197 -13.99 12.66 -8.00
N PRO A 198 -14.64 11.61 -7.47
CA PRO A 198 -14.25 11.07 -6.17
C PRO A 198 -12.86 10.46 -6.27
N VAL A 199 -12.11 10.50 -5.16
CA VAL A 199 -10.69 10.13 -5.14
C VAL A 199 -10.49 8.97 -4.18
N LEU A 200 -9.92 7.88 -4.65
CA LEU A 200 -9.50 6.76 -3.79
C LEU A 200 -8.09 7.05 -3.26
N ILE A 201 -7.91 6.94 -1.95
CA ILE A 201 -6.61 7.16 -1.30
C ILE A 201 -6.24 5.97 -0.42
N GLU A 202 -4.94 5.79 -0.19
CA GLU A 202 -4.41 4.93 0.85
C GLU A 202 -3.94 5.79 2.04
N LYS A 203 -4.29 5.42 3.25
CA LYS A 203 -4.02 6.17 4.48
C LYS A 203 -3.69 5.23 5.64
N GLY A 204 -2.89 5.70 6.59
CA GLY A 204 -2.53 4.95 7.78
C GLY A 204 -3.40 5.34 8.96
N ALA A 205 -4.13 4.38 9.53
CA ALA A 205 -5.02 4.61 10.67
C ALA A 205 -4.69 3.70 11.85
N TYR A 206 -4.95 4.18 13.06
CA TYR A 206 -4.89 3.36 14.26
C TYR A 206 -6.24 2.68 14.46
N MET A 207 -6.29 1.40 14.13
CA MET A 207 -7.52 0.60 14.22
C MET A 207 -7.28 -0.65 15.08
N THR A 208 -8.36 -1.33 15.46
CA THR A 208 -8.26 -2.57 16.23
C THR A 208 -7.83 -3.70 15.31
N ASP A 209 -6.66 -4.29 15.58
CA ASP A 209 -6.15 -5.41 14.81
C ASP A 209 -6.74 -6.76 15.26
N LEU A 210 -6.32 -7.82 14.58
CA LEU A 210 -6.71 -9.20 14.83
C LEU A 210 -6.24 -9.76 16.18
N SER A 211 -5.46 -9.03 16.96
CA SER A 211 -5.18 -9.38 18.35
C SER A 211 -6.16 -8.69 19.31
N GLY A 212 -6.97 -7.75 18.83
CA GLY A 212 -7.83 -6.88 19.62
C GLY A 212 -7.09 -5.66 20.19
N LYS A 213 -5.86 -5.39 19.75
CA LYS A 213 -5.08 -4.20 20.14
C LYS A 213 -5.26 -3.11 19.10
N VAL A 214 -5.26 -1.85 19.56
CA VAL A 214 -5.15 -0.71 18.64
C VAL A 214 -3.71 -0.61 18.15
N SER A 215 -3.50 -0.65 16.84
CA SER A 215 -2.19 -0.50 16.22
C SER A 215 -2.31 0.16 14.84
N TRP A 216 -1.20 0.69 14.32
CA TRP A 216 -1.18 1.33 13.01
C TRP A 216 -1.33 0.30 11.89
N MET A 217 -2.18 0.60 10.91
CA MET A 217 -2.45 -0.21 9.72
C MET A 217 -2.71 0.68 8.50
N GLY A 218 -2.32 0.21 7.33
CA GLY A 218 -2.75 0.75 6.05
C GLY A 218 -4.23 0.51 5.83
N HIS A 219 -4.88 1.45 5.17
CA HIS A 219 -6.32 1.45 4.93
C HIS A 219 -6.66 2.28 3.71
N TYR A 220 -7.76 1.96 3.04
CA TYR A 220 -8.24 2.74 1.91
C TYR A 220 -9.49 3.52 2.29
N ALA A 221 -9.68 4.67 1.64
CA ALA A 221 -10.91 5.46 1.74
C ALA A 221 -11.22 6.12 0.40
N VAL A 222 -12.51 6.24 0.06
CA VAL A 222 -12.95 7.07 -1.06
C VAL A 222 -13.34 8.44 -0.52
N VAL A 223 -12.67 9.49 -0.98
CA VAL A 223 -12.99 10.89 -0.65
C VAL A 223 -13.96 11.43 -1.71
N ASN A 224 -15.17 11.79 -1.30
CA ASN A 224 -16.24 12.20 -2.22
C ASN A 224 -16.89 13.54 -1.85
N GLY A 225 -16.33 14.29 -0.90
CA GLY A 225 -16.83 15.62 -0.55
C GLY A 225 -15.90 16.36 0.40
N TYR A 226 -16.14 17.65 0.57
CA TYR A 226 -15.46 18.49 1.54
C TYR A 226 -16.35 19.66 2.00
N ASP A 227 -16.07 20.20 3.18
CA ASP A 227 -16.78 21.34 3.78
C ASP A 227 -15.78 22.23 4.51
N ASP A 228 -15.43 23.39 3.93
CA ASP A 228 -14.45 24.32 4.48
C ASP A 228 -14.93 25.02 5.76
N ALA A 229 -16.24 25.15 5.95
CA ALA A 229 -16.77 25.74 7.18
C ALA A 229 -16.56 24.79 8.38
N LYS A 230 -16.51 23.48 8.12
CA LYS A 230 -16.23 22.45 9.13
C LYS A 230 -14.78 22.02 9.17
N GLY A 231 -14.02 22.26 8.10
CA GLY A 231 -12.63 21.82 7.99
C GLY A 231 -12.49 20.31 7.84
N GLU A 232 -13.41 19.66 7.11
CA GLU A 232 -13.47 18.20 6.99
C GLU A 232 -13.70 17.73 5.55
N PHE A 233 -13.14 16.57 5.22
CA PHE A 233 -13.52 15.80 4.05
C PHE A 233 -14.66 14.83 4.41
N LEU A 234 -15.48 14.51 3.43
CA LEU A 234 -16.44 13.42 3.48
C LEU A 234 -15.84 12.19 2.79
N THR A 235 -15.79 11.06 3.49
CA THR A 235 -15.33 9.79 2.93
C THR A 235 -16.39 8.70 2.95
N GLN A 236 -16.22 7.71 2.08
CA GLN A 236 -16.81 6.39 2.24
C GLN A 236 -15.70 5.47 2.72
N ASP A 237 -15.83 4.97 3.95
CA ASP A 237 -14.78 4.19 4.61
C ASP A 237 -15.31 2.79 4.96
N SER A 238 -14.63 1.77 4.44
CA SER A 238 -15.07 0.38 4.58
C SER A 238 -14.94 -0.18 5.99
N TYR A 239 -14.12 0.43 6.85
CA TYR A 239 -13.91 0.01 8.24
C TYR A 239 -14.86 0.73 9.20
N TYR A 240 -15.09 2.03 9.00
CA TYR A 240 -15.95 2.82 9.88
C TYR A 240 -17.43 2.77 9.46
N GLU A 241 -17.85 3.63 8.54
CA GLU A 241 -19.23 3.71 8.05
C GLU A 241 -19.32 4.55 6.76
N ALA A 242 -20.52 4.60 6.16
CA ALA A 242 -20.81 5.45 5.03
C ALA A 242 -20.80 6.93 5.44
N ASN A 243 -20.40 7.82 4.52
CA ASN A 243 -20.40 9.28 4.75
C ASN A 243 -19.63 9.69 6.02
N TYR A 244 -18.50 9.04 6.28
CA TYR A 244 -17.66 9.29 7.44
C TYR A 244 -16.93 10.63 7.28
N PRO A 245 -17.18 11.64 8.15
CA PRO A 245 -16.44 12.88 8.11
C PRO A 245 -15.05 12.70 8.73
N ILE A 246 -14.03 13.31 8.13
CA ILE A 246 -12.66 13.31 8.66
C ILE A 246 -12.07 14.72 8.59
N PRO A 247 -11.58 15.28 9.72
CA PRO A 247 -10.92 16.57 9.73
C PRO A 247 -9.74 16.62 8.76
N TYR A 248 -9.54 17.76 8.09
CA TYR A 248 -8.47 17.97 7.12
C TYR A 248 -7.09 17.59 7.65
N GLN A 249 -6.76 18.04 8.87
CA GLN A 249 -5.48 17.76 9.50
C GLN A 249 -5.31 16.27 9.83
N GLU A 250 -6.39 15.60 10.23
CA GLU A 250 -6.37 14.17 10.53
C GLU A 250 -6.16 13.36 9.25
N LEU A 251 -6.92 13.65 8.19
CA LEU A 251 -6.74 13.00 6.89
C LEU A 251 -5.32 13.20 6.38
N GLU A 252 -4.80 14.42 6.43
CA GLU A 252 -3.45 14.72 5.97
C GLU A 252 -2.39 13.94 6.75
N SER A 253 -2.55 13.81 8.07
CA SER A 253 -1.64 13.00 8.89
C SER A 253 -1.71 11.51 8.56
N GLN A 254 -2.91 10.96 8.36
CA GLN A 254 -3.08 9.56 7.97
C GLN A 254 -2.52 9.30 6.56
N TRP A 255 -2.83 10.18 5.60
CA TRP A 255 -2.44 10.06 4.19
C TRP A 255 -0.92 10.20 3.98
N ARG A 256 -0.25 10.98 4.85
CA ARG A 256 1.21 11.12 4.85
C ARG A 256 1.93 9.77 4.90
N SER A 257 1.39 8.79 5.61
CA SER A 257 2.06 7.49 5.73
C SER A 257 2.24 6.74 4.41
N PHE A 258 1.55 7.15 3.35
CA PHE A 258 1.57 6.53 2.01
C PHE A 258 1.99 7.50 0.91
N ASN A 259 2.88 8.44 1.22
CA ASN A 259 3.42 9.43 0.27
C ASN A 259 2.33 10.20 -0.50
N PHE A 260 1.18 10.41 0.17
CA PHE A 260 0.02 11.07 -0.40
C PHE A 260 -0.44 10.44 -1.73
N VAL A 261 -0.45 9.10 -1.79
CA VAL A 261 -0.91 8.34 -2.96
C VAL A 261 -2.41 8.48 -3.17
N PHE A 262 -2.83 8.70 -4.41
CA PHE A 262 -4.23 8.74 -4.77
C PHE A 262 -4.47 8.15 -6.15
N LEU A 263 -5.68 7.65 -6.35
CA LEU A 263 -6.21 7.17 -7.61
C LEU A 263 -7.45 7.98 -7.98
N VAL A 264 -7.47 8.46 -9.23
CA VAL A 264 -8.65 9.08 -9.83
C VAL A 264 -9.14 8.15 -10.91
N ILE A 265 -10.36 7.63 -10.74
CA ILE A 265 -11.03 6.76 -11.70
C ILE A 265 -12.05 7.60 -12.45
N TYR A 266 -12.13 7.45 -13.77
CA TYR A 266 -12.98 8.29 -14.61
C TYR A 266 -13.36 7.60 -15.94
N PRO A 267 -14.47 8.00 -16.57
CA PRO A 267 -14.79 7.59 -17.94
C PRO A 267 -13.76 8.15 -18.93
N PRO A 268 -13.23 7.37 -19.89
CA PRO A 268 -12.17 7.82 -20.80
C PRO A 268 -12.46 9.14 -21.52
N GLU A 269 -13.73 9.44 -21.82
CA GLU A 269 -14.17 10.70 -22.44
C GLU A 269 -13.90 11.95 -21.59
N ARG A 270 -13.64 11.79 -20.29
CA ARG A 270 -13.30 12.88 -19.35
C ARG A 270 -11.81 13.00 -19.05
N GLU A 271 -10.95 12.28 -19.76
CA GLU A 271 -9.50 12.27 -19.51
C GLU A 271 -8.88 13.67 -19.51
N ASN A 272 -9.17 14.48 -20.53
CA ASN A 272 -8.63 15.85 -20.63
C ASN A 272 -9.01 16.73 -19.43
N GLU A 273 -10.23 16.55 -18.90
CA GLU A 273 -10.68 17.28 -17.71
C GLU A 273 -9.86 16.86 -16.48
N VAL A 274 -9.62 15.57 -16.31
CA VAL A 274 -8.80 15.05 -15.20
C VAL A 274 -7.35 15.57 -15.32
N LEU A 275 -6.75 15.52 -16.50
CA LEU A 275 -5.39 16.02 -16.72
C LEU A 275 -5.29 17.53 -16.42
N GLU A 276 -6.30 18.33 -16.81
CA GLU A 276 -6.35 19.75 -16.50
C GLU A 276 -6.46 20.00 -14.98
N LEU A 277 -7.32 19.25 -14.28
CA LEU A 277 -7.49 19.34 -12.82
C LEU A 277 -6.24 18.94 -12.04
N LEU A 278 -5.51 17.93 -12.53
CA LEU A 278 -4.25 17.50 -11.92
C LEU A 278 -3.11 18.50 -12.15
N GLY A 279 -3.19 19.28 -13.24
CA GLY A 279 -2.16 20.23 -13.62
C GLY A 279 -0.78 19.54 -13.69
N PRO A 280 0.25 20.02 -12.95
CA PRO A 280 1.56 19.37 -12.94
C PRO A 280 1.55 17.91 -12.47
N LEU A 281 0.59 17.48 -11.63
CA LEU A 281 0.49 16.09 -11.17
C LEU A 281 0.02 15.14 -12.28
N ALA A 282 -0.43 15.66 -13.42
CA ALA A 282 -0.79 14.84 -14.58
C ALA A 282 0.44 14.09 -15.12
N ASP A 283 1.63 14.71 -15.06
CA ASP A 283 2.90 14.05 -15.35
C ASP A 283 3.41 13.28 -14.13
N GLU A 284 3.78 12.02 -14.32
CA GLU A 284 4.18 11.13 -13.23
C GLU A 284 5.52 11.55 -12.60
N GLU A 285 6.50 11.95 -13.42
CA GLU A 285 7.79 12.38 -12.93
C GLU A 285 7.66 13.68 -12.12
N GLN A 286 6.85 14.64 -12.60
CA GLN A 286 6.55 15.87 -11.87
C GLN A 286 5.82 15.59 -10.56
N ALA A 287 4.85 14.66 -10.54
CA ALA A 287 4.18 14.25 -9.31
C ALA A 287 5.18 13.67 -8.29
N LEU A 288 6.09 12.81 -8.74
CA LEU A 288 7.15 12.26 -7.90
C LEU A 288 8.13 13.33 -7.39
N ARG A 289 8.50 14.30 -8.24
CA ARG A 289 9.35 15.44 -7.85
C ARG A 289 8.68 16.33 -6.82
N GLN A 290 7.38 16.57 -6.94
CA GLN A 290 6.60 17.32 -5.95
C GLN A 290 6.44 16.56 -4.65
N ALA A 291 6.15 15.26 -4.70
CA ALA A 291 6.11 14.38 -3.53
C ALA A 291 7.46 14.38 -2.79
N LEU A 292 8.56 14.29 -3.54
CA LEU A 292 9.92 14.39 -3.02
C LEU A 292 10.18 15.74 -2.35
N ALA A 293 9.83 16.85 -3.01
CA ALA A 293 10.02 18.19 -2.45
C ALA A 293 9.23 18.35 -1.15
N ARG A 294 7.95 17.94 -1.13
CA ARG A 294 7.12 17.94 0.06
C ARG A 294 7.73 17.14 1.20
N ALA A 295 8.10 15.89 0.94
CA ALA A 295 8.72 15.02 1.93
C ALA A 295 10.01 15.65 2.48
N SER A 296 10.83 16.26 1.61
CA SER A 296 12.06 16.96 1.98
C SER A 296 11.80 18.13 2.93
N ASP A 297 10.79 18.95 2.65
CA ASP A 297 10.43 20.10 3.47
C ASP A 297 9.85 19.67 4.83
N GLU A 298 9.03 18.61 4.84
CA GLU A 298 8.42 18.06 6.04
C GLU A 298 9.47 17.56 7.06
N LEU A 299 10.63 17.07 6.61
CA LEU A 299 11.71 16.62 7.50
C LEU A 299 12.21 17.68 8.49
N TYR A 300 12.17 18.95 8.10
CA TYR A 300 12.59 20.07 8.94
C TYR A 300 11.50 20.59 9.88
N ARG A 301 10.25 20.15 9.70
CA ARG A 301 9.08 20.68 10.40
C ARG A 301 8.40 19.64 11.30
N LEU A 302 8.55 18.36 10.98
CA LEU A 302 7.92 17.26 11.67
C LEU A 302 8.90 16.53 12.58
N ASP A 303 8.35 15.87 13.59
CA ASP A 303 9.07 15.04 14.54
C ASP A 303 8.35 13.68 14.73
N GLY A 304 8.99 12.78 15.46
CA GLY A 304 8.41 11.48 15.82
C GLY A 304 7.93 10.68 14.61
N ILE A 305 6.69 10.19 14.68
CA ILE A 305 6.13 9.29 13.65
C ILE A 305 5.90 10.01 12.31
N ASP A 306 5.56 11.28 12.34
CA ASP A 306 5.34 12.05 11.12
C ASP A 306 6.66 12.30 10.38
N GLN A 307 7.75 12.54 11.11
CA GLN A 307 9.09 12.60 10.53
C GLN A 307 9.56 11.23 9.99
N PHE A 308 9.19 10.13 10.66
CA PHE A 308 9.43 8.78 10.15
C PHE A 308 8.76 8.58 8.78
N PHE A 309 7.48 8.95 8.66
CA PHE A 309 6.78 8.87 7.38
C PHE A 309 7.37 9.82 6.32
N ALA A 310 7.79 11.03 6.70
CA ALA A 310 8.46 11.94 5.76
C ALA A 310 9.77 11.36 5.20
N TRP A 311 10.59 10.69 6.02
CA TRP A 311 11.78 9.96 5.53
C TRP A 311 11.40 8.83 4.59
N PHE A 312 10.37 8.06 4.94
CA PHE A 312 9.88 6.95 4.12
C PHE A 312 9.32 7.43 2.77
N ASN A 313 8.59 8.54 2.76
CA ASN A 313 8.03 9.20 1.58
C ASN A 313 9.12 9.75 0.65
N ARG A 314 10.17 10.34 1.24
CA ARG A 314 11.35 10.78 0.51
C ARG A 314 11.98 9.59 -0.22
N GLY A 315 12.18 8.47 0.48
CA GLY A 315 12.67 7.23 -0.11
C GLY A 315 11.76 6.69 -1.21
N THR A 316 10.45 6.71 -1.00
CA THR A 316 9.44 6.23 -1.97
C THR A 316 9.48 7.03 -3.26
N SER A 317 9.52 8.36 -3.14
CA SER A 317 9.62 9.26 -4.30
C SER A 317 10.94 9.10 -5.04
N MET A 318 12.05 8.90 -4.32
CA MET A 318 13.37 8.64 -4.91
C MET A 318 13.43 7.28 -5.63
N VAL A 319 12.77 6.24 -5.11
CA VAL A 319 12.60 4.96 -5.84
C VAL A 319 11.87 5.18 -7.17
N GLY A 320 10.76 5.93 -7.16
CA GLY A 320 10.03 6.26 -8.40
C GLY A 320 10.87 7.04 -9.40
N LEU A 321 11.75 7.93 -8.91
CA LEU A 321 12.71 8.69 -9.72
C LEU A 321 13.99 7.89 -10.07
N LYS A 322 14.06 6.61 -9.70
CA LYS A 322 15.22 5.71 -9.87
C LYS A 322 16.51 6.18 -9.18
N ASP A 323 16.41 7.11 -8.24
CA ASP A 323 17.51 7.48 -7.33
C ASP A 323 17.58 6.48 -6.17
N PHE A 324 18.00 5.26 -6.46
CA PHE A 324 18.07 4.19 -5.46
C PHE A 324 19.10 4.47 -4.36
N LEU A 325 20.17 5.22 -4.68
CA LEU A 325 21.18 5.60 -3.70
C LEU A 325 20.58 6.57 -2.68
N GLY A 326 19.96 7.67 -3.13
CA GLY A 326 19.24 8.61 -2.27
C GLY A 326 18.11 7.93 -1.50
N ALA A 327 17.36 7.05 -2.16
CA ALA A 327 16.29 6.29 -1.52
C ALA A 327 16.80 5.42 -0.37
N SER A 328 17.89 4.67 -0.57
CA SER A 328 18.46 3.80 0.46
C SER A 328 18.88 4.60 1.70
N ALA A 329 19.49 5.78 1.51
CA ALA A 329 19.86 6.67 2.60
C ALA A 329 18.64 7.24 3.32
N ALA A 330 17.58 7.61 2.59
CA ALA A 330 16.34 8.09 3.19
C ALA A 330 15.65 7.01 4.05
N TYR A 331 15.63 5.76 3.59
CA TYR A 331 15.11 4.65 4.37
C TYR A 331 15.96 4.31 5.59
N ASP A 332 17.28 4.38 5.48
CA ASP A 332 18.18 4.20 6.63
C ASP A 332 17.87 5.23 7.73
N GLU A 333 17.61 6.49 7.37
CA GLU A 333 17.20 7.51 8.33
C GLU A 333 15.84 7.22 8.97
N ALA A 334 14.86 6.71 8.19
CA ALA A 334 13.59 6.24 8.74
C ALA A 334 13.80 5.11 9.76
N PHE A 335 14.58 4.09 9.42
CA PHE A 335 14.88 2.97 10.31
C PHE A 335 15.72 3.38 11.53
N ARG A 336 16.61 4.38 11.39
CA ARG A 336 17.35 4.97 12.51
C ARG A 336 16.45 5.69 13.50
N LEU A 337 15.40 6.36 13.01
CA LEU A 337 14.40 7.03 13.85
C LEU A 337 13.44 6.05 14.53
N TYR A 338 13.12 4.93 13.89
CA TYR A 338 12.10 3.97 14.33
C TYR A 338 12.21 3.52 15.82
N PRO A 339 13.40 3.21 16.38
CA PRO A 339 13.52 2.82 17.80
C PRO A 339 13.14 3.91 18.79
N SER A 340 13.20 5.19 18.38
CA SER A 340 12.81 6.33 19.22
C SER A 340 11.29 6.51 19.31
N LEU A 341 10.53 5.89 18.41
CA LEU A 341 9.08 5.95 18.42
C LEU A 341 8.54 5.11 19.60
N PRO A 342 7.47 5.56 20.28
CA PRO A 342 6.77 4.74 21.26
C PRO A 342 6.35 3.40 20.65
N GLU A 343 6.61 2.28 21.32
CA GLU A 343 6.31 0.94 20.80
C GLU A 343 4.85 0.81 20.31
N THR A 344 3.90 1.36 21.07
CA THR A 344 2.47 1.35 20.73
C THR A 344 2.10 2.14 19.47
N ARG A 345 2.99 3.03 19.02
CA ARG A 345 2.78 3.89 17.85
C ARG A 345 3.56 3.42 16.62
N ARG A 346 4.49 2.48 16.76
CA ARG A 346 5.37 2.04 15.66
C ARG A 346 4.56 1.42 14.52
N PRO A 347 4.77 1.88 13.27
CA PRO A 347 4.10 1.32 12.09
C PRO A 347 4.79 0.03 11.64
N TRP A 348 4.77 -1.01 12.48
CA TRP A 348 5.53 -2.25 12.24
C TRP A 348 5.08 -3.04 10.99
N ARG A 349 3.89 -2.74 10.46
CA ARG A 349 3.36 -3.29 9.20
C ARG A 349 3.74 -2.48 7.97
N MET A 350 4.61 -1.46 8.08
CA MET A 350 4.93 -0.56 6.96
C MET A 350 5.29 -1.33 5.67
N LEU A 351 6.07 -2.41 5.80
CA LEU A 351 6.51 -3.20 4.65
C LEU A 351 5.50 -4.22 4.14
N TRP A 352 4.34 -4.34 4.79
CA TRP A 352 3.20 -5.05 4.19
C TRP A 352 2.57 -4.23 3.08
N TYR A 353 2.68 -2.90 3.17
CA TYR A 353 1.99 -1.97 2.30
C TYR A 353 2.95 -1.24 1.34
N GLN A 354 4.26 -1.21 1.65
CA GLN A 354 5.24 -0.46 0.87
C GLN A 354 6.55 -1.25 0.69
N THR A 355 6.88 -1.53 -0.56
CA THR A 355 8.05 -2.32 -0.96
C THR A 355 9.29 -1.48 -1.26
N GLY A 356 9.19 -0.15 -1.20
CA GLY A 356 10.25 0.78 -1.60
C GLY A 356 11.65 0.51 -1.00
N PRO A 357 11.79 0.16 0.30
CA PRO A 357 13.08 -0.23 0.87
C PRO A 357 13.71 -1.44 0.18
N TYR A 358 12.90 -2.40 -0.27
CA TYR A 358 13.39 -3.58 -0.97
C TYR A 358 14.04 -3.24 -2.31
N PHE A 359 13.39 -2.38 -3.09
CA PHE A 359 13.96 -1.84 -4.34
C PHE A 359 15.27 -1.11 -4.06
N ALA A 360 15.26 -0.18 -3.11
CA ALA A 360 16.43 0.65 -2.80
C ALA A 360 17.65 -0.18 -2.38
N TYR A 361 17.46 -1.17 -1.50
CA TYR A 361 18.56 -2.03 -1.05
C TYR A 361 19.04 -3.00 -2.13
N TYR A 362 18.14 -3.56 -2.94
CA TYR A 362 18.55 -4.44 -4.03
C TYR A 362 19.40 -3.71 -5.08
N TYR A 363 18.95 -2.55 -5.56
CA TYR A 363 19.67 -1.80 -6.60
C TYR A 363 20.93 -1.10 -6.09
N THR A 364 21.08 -0.92 -4.77
CA THR A 364 22.33 -0.46 -4.15
C THR A 364 23.24 -1.60 -3.68
N GLY A 365 22.96 -2.84 -4.09
CA GLY A 365 23.80 -4.01 -3.79
C GLY A 365 23.83 -4.42 -2.31
N ARG A 366 22.88 -3.93 -1.52
CA ARG A 366 22.75 -4.20 -0.08
C ARG A 366 21.88 -5.44 0.15
N TYR A 367 22.34 -6.56 -0.40
CA TYR A 367 21.57 -7.80 -0.43
C TYR A 367 21.41 -8.45 0.96
N ALA A 368 22.39 -8.29 1.86
CA ALA A 368 22.26 -8.83 3.22
C ALA A 368 21.26 -8.00 4.05
N ASP A 369 21.28 -6.67 3.90
CA ASP A 369 20.26 -5.80 4.50
C ASP A 369 18.86 -6.12 3.96
N LEU A 370 18.73 -6.32 2.64
CA LEU A 370 17.49 -6.75 2.00
C LEU A 370 16.98 -8.08 2.56
N GLN A 371 17.84 -9.10 2.62
CA GLN A 371 17.49 -10.41 3.16
C GLN A 371 17.04 -10.31 4.63
N SER A 372 17.76 -9.53 5.43
CA SER A 372 17.46 -9.34 6.86
C SER A 372 16.11 -8.62 7.05
N LEU A 373 15.87 -7.53 6.32
CA LEU A 373 14.64 -6.76 6.39
C LEU A 373 13.42 -7.60 5.97
N ALA A 374 13.52 -8.32 4.85
CA ALA A 374 12.46 -9.20 4.38
C ALA A 374 12.21 -10.37 5.35
N THR A 375 13.27 -10.94 5.93
CA THR A 375 13.14 -11.99 6.96
C THR A 375 12.41 -11.47 8.20
N GLN A 376 12.78 -10.29 8.73
CA GLN A 376 12.08 -9.68 9.86
C GLN A 376 10.60 -9.42 9.54
N THR A 377 10.30 -8.95 8.33
CA THR A 377 8.91 -8.70 7.89
C THR A 377 8.08 -9.98 7.90
N ILE A 378 8.64 -11.07 7.38
CA ILE A 378 7.99 -12.40 7.35
C ILE A 378 7.84 -12.98 8.76
N GLU A 379 8.86 -12.91 9.60
CA GLU A 379 8.85 -13.55 10.93
C GLU A 379 8.00 -12.80 11.97
N SER A 380 7.83 -11.48 11.80
CA SER A 380 6.98 -10.65 12.66
C SER A 380 5.49 -10.77 12.35
N ALA A 381 5.13 -11.24 11.15
CA ALA A 381 3.74 -11.45 10.76
C ALA A 381 3.18 -12.80 11.26
N SER A 382 1.95 -12.79 11.79
CA SER A 382 1.23 -14.03 12.04
C SER A 382 0.54 -14.46 10.74
N GLU A 383 0.90 -15.65 10.27
CA GLU A 383 0.55 -16.15 8.94
C GLU A 383 1.04 -15.16 7.85
N PRO A 384 2.32 -15.22 7.47
CA PRO A 384 2.98 -14.20 6.65
C PRO A 384 2.62 -14.35 5.16
N TYR A 385 1.37 -14.07 4.81
CA TYR A 385 0.91 -14.03 3.43
C TYR A 385 1.28 -12.67 2.82
N LEU A 386 2.58 -12.54 2.53
CA LEU A 386 3.26 -11.33 2.05
C LEU A 386 4.16 -11.72 0.88
N GLU A 387 3.57 -12.04 -0.26
CA GLU A 387 4.27 -12.60 -1.42
C GLU A 387 5.44 -11.74 -1.88
N GLU A 388 5.35 -10.41 -1.77
CA GLU A 388 6.40 -9.49 -2.16
C GLU A 388 7.61 -9.63 -1.24
N SER A 389 7.41 -9.80 0.07
CA SER A 389 8.52 -10.03 1.01
C SER A 389 9.25 -11.34 0.69
N PHE A 390 8.53 -12.40 0.29
CA PHE A 390 9.15 -13.64 -0.17
C PHE A 390 9.91 -13.44 -1.48
N TYR A 391 9.31 -12.79 -2.47
CA TYR A 391 9.97 -12.46 -3.74
C TYR A 391 11.27 -11.66 -3.52
N TRP A 392 11.22 -10.59 -2.72
CA TRP A 392 12.39 -9.75 -2.47
C TRP A 392 13.46 -10.45 -1.64
N ARG A 393 13.08 -11.30 -0.68
CA ARG A 393 14.06 -12.15 0.01
C ARG A 393 14.72 -13.15 -0.94
N ALA A 394 13.97 -13.71 -1.89
CA ALA A 394 14.52 -14.57 -2.92
C ALA A 394 15.54 -13.83 -3.80
N LYS A 395 15.23 -12.60 -4.23
CA LYS A 395 16.16 -11.76 -4.99
C LYS A 395 17.46 -11.48 -4.23
N ALA A 396 17.39 -11.21 -2.92
CA ALA A 396 18.60 -11.10 -2.10
C ALA A 396 19.38 -12.41 -2.01
N ARG A 397 18.69 -13.52 -1.71
CA ARG A 397 19.31 -14.84 -1.58
C ARG A 397 20.03 -15.26 -2.86
N GLU A 398 19.37 -15.07 -4.00
CA GLU A 398 19.96 -15.28 -5.33
C GLU A 398 21.26 -14.48 -5.50
N ALA A 399 21.22 -13.18 -5.21
CA ALA A 399 22.39 -12.30 -5.32
C ALA A 399 23.52 -12.64 -4.32
N LEU A 400 23.18 -13.27 -3.20
CA LEU A 400 24.12 -13.79 -2.20
C LEU A 400 24.60 -15.23 -2.49
N GLY A 401 24.12 -15.86 -3.57
CA GLY A 401 24.49 -17.20 -3.99
C GLY A 401 23.67 -18.34 -3.35
N ASP A 402 22.64 -18.03 -2.56
CA ASP A 402 21.67 -18.99 -2.02
C ASP A 402 20.51 -19.24 -3.00
N THR A 403 20.82 -19.95 -4.09
CA THR A 403 19.84 -20.25 -5.14
C THR A 403 18.72 -21.17 -4.64
N GLU A 404 19.02 -22.12 -3.76
CA GLU A 404 18.02 -23.05 -3.22
C GLU A 404 17.00 -22.32 -2.34
N GLY A 405 17.48 -21.47 -1.43
CA GLY A 405 16.63 -20.62 -0.60
C GLY A 405 15.84 -19.60 -1.42
N ALA A 406 16.38 -19.11 -2.53
CA ALA A 406 15.63 -18.24 -3.45
C ALA A 406 14.46 -18.99 -4.12
N ILE A 407 14.69 -20.19 -4.65
CA ILE A 407 13.64 -21.01 -5.26
C ILE A 407 12.54 -21.34 -4.24
N GLN A 408 12.90 -21.66 -3.00
CA GLN A 408 11.92 -21.94 -1.95
C GLN A 408 11.02 -20.72 -1.65
N ASP A 409 11.62 -19.54 -1.56
CA ASP A 409 10.87 -18.30 -1.32
C ASP A 409 9.94 -17.95 -2.49
N LEU A 410 10.42 -18.08 -3.74
CA LEU A 410 9.60 -17.84 -4.94
C LEU A 410 8.41 -18.80 -5.03
N LYS A 411 8.62 -20.08 -4.72
CA LYS A 411 7.51 -21.06 -4.63
C LYS A 411 6.53 -20.71 -3.53
N THR A 412 7.00 -20.20 -2.40
CA THR A 412 6.13 -19.75 -1.29
C THR A 412 5.33 -18.52 -1.70
N SER A 413 5.95 -17.56 -2.39
CA SER A 413 5.28 -16.41 -3.00
C SER A 413 4.14 -16.87 -3.92
N LEU A 414 4.39 -17.83 -4.82
CA LEU A 414 3.36 -18.37 -5.72
C LEU A 414 2.29 -19.24 -5.06
N GLN A 415 2.55 -19.80 -3.87
CA GLN A 415 1.50 -20.46 -3.07
C GLN A 415 0.47 -19.45 -2.55
N TYR A 416 0.90 -18.21 -2.29
CA TYR A 416 0.04 -17.15 -1.76
C TYR A 416 -0.58 -16.32 -2.86
N HIS A 417 0.16 -16.03 -3.94
CA HIS A 417 -0.37 -15.32 -5.09
C HIS A 417 -0.06 -16.14 -6.36
N PRO A 418 -0.97 -17.06 -6.75
CA PRO A 418 -0.82 -17.82 -7.97
C PRO A 418 -0.69 -16.89 -9.18
N ASN A 419 0.33 -17.10 -10.00
CA ASN A 419 0.68 -16.26 -11.15
C ASN A 419 1.20 -14.85 -10.80
N PHE A 420 1.73 -14.63 -9.60
CA PHE A 420 2.46 -13.39 -9.30
C PHE A 420 3.65 -13.25 -10.26
N SER A 421 3.47 -12.39 -11.27
CA SER A 421 4.36 -12.28 -12.44
C SER A 421 5.84 -12.16 -12.09
N PRO A 422 6.25 -11.35 -11.09
CA PRO A 422 7.66 -11.25 -10.69
C PRO A 422 8.25 -12.60 -10.24
N SER A 423 7.50 -13.38 -9.45
CA SER A 423 7.96 -14.67 -8.95
C SER A 423 7.99 -15.75 -10.04
N VAL A 424 7.02 -15.73 -10.96
CA VAL A 424 7.01 -16.60 -12.15
C VAL A 424 8.25 -16.35 -13.00
N ALA A 425 8.53 -15.08 -13.34
CA ALA A 425 9.68 -14.71 -14.14
C ALA A 425 11.01 -15.07 -13.47
N ALA A 426 11.13 -14.83 -12.16
CA ALA A 426 12.33 -15.18 -11.40
C ALA A 426 12.60 -16.71 -11.39
N LEU A 427 11.57 -17.55 -11.24
CA LEU A 427 11.74 -19.01 -11.33
C LEU A 427 12.17 -19.46 -12.72
N GLN A 428 11.57 -18.87 -13.77
CA GLN A 428 11.95 -19.17 -15.16
C GLN A 428 13.40 -18.79 -15.45
N ASN A 429 13.86 -17.63 -14.97
CA ASN A 429 15.25 -17.19 -15.10
C ASN A 429 16.23 -18.12 -14.38
N LEU A 430 15.80 -18.76 -13.29
CA LEU A 430 16.55 -19.79 -12.58
C LEU A 430 16.44 -21.19 -13.23
N GLY A 431 15.73 -21.32 -14.35
CA GLY A 431 15.52 -22.60 -15.04
C GLY A 431 14.57 -23.55 -14.31
N VAL A 432 13.72 -23.03 -13.42
CA VAL A 432 12.75 -23.79 -12.63
C VAL A 432 11.34 -23.52 -13.14
N MET A 433 10.56 -24.59 -13.32
CA MET A 433 9.14 -24.46 -13.66
C MET A 433 8.37 -23.87 -12.46
N PRO A 434 7.53 -22.84 -12.67
CA PRO A 434 6.71 -22.21 -11.63
C PRO A 434 5.84 -23.18 -10.82
#